data_AF-A0A7J8YEY9-F1
#
_entry.id   AF-A0A7J8YEY9-F1
#
_cell.length_a   1.000
_cell.length_b   1.000
_cell.length_c   1.000
_cell.angle_alpha   90.00
_cell.angle_beta   90.00
_cell.angle_gamma   90.00
#
_symmetry.space_group_name_H-M   'P 1'
#
loop_
_entity.id
_entity.type
_entity.pdbx_description
1 polymer ?
#
loop_
_entity_poly.entity_id
_entity_poly.type
_entity_poly.pdbx_seq_one_letter_code
_entity_poly.pdbx_strand_id
1 'polypeptide(L)'
;MGGCDKQGFPMKQGVLTPGRVRLLLHRGKTSTVHSEISGNNDGIGTPCFRGYGRRNGERRRKSVRGCIVSQDLSVLNLVIVKKGENDLPGLTDTEKPRMRGPKRASKIRKLFNLSKEDDVRKYVNTYRRTFTTKSGKAVLSSSTLIFNIDGNKMYETWFFTDLTHPHQIANLLGGVKKAFLISFSPAWRMQEVGYLRLDHGKKVSKAPKIQRLVTPLTLQRKRARIADKKKRIAKAKSEAAEYQKLLATRLKEQRERRSESLAKRRSKLSAASKPSVSA
;
A
#
# COMPACT_ATOMS: atom_id res chain seq x y z
N MET A 1 -8.30 8.81 -24.87
CA MET A 1 -9.75 9.03 -25.02
C MET A 1 -10.23 8.32 -26.28
N GLY A 2 -11.53 8.22 -26.52
CA GLY A 2 -12.07 7.47 -27.64
C GLY A 2 -13.60 7.53 -27.68
N GLY A 3 -14.23 6.66 -28.43
CA GLY A 3 -15.68 6.63 -28.58
C GLY A 3 -16.19 5.23 -28.88
N CYS A 4 -17.51 5.14 -29.01
CA CYS A 4 -18.19 3.96 -29.49
C CYS A 4 -19.03 4.32 -30.72
N ASP A 5 -19.09 3.40 -31.67
CA ASP A 5 -20.02 3.53 -32.78
C ASP A 5 -21.46 3.17 -32.41
N LYS A 6 -22.39 3.33 -33.35
CA LYS A 6 -23.82 3.04 -33.17
C LYS A 6 -24.15 1.59 -32.78
N GLN A 7 -23.25 0.63 -33.03
CA GLN A 7 -23.45 -0.76 -32.57
C GLN A 7 -22.59 -1.08 -31.34
N GLY A 8 -21.97 -0.08 -30.72
CA GLY A 8 -21.22 -0.21 -29.48
C GLY A 8 -19.79 -0.74 -29.64
N PHE A 9 -19.22 -0.81 -30.85
CA PHE A 9 -17.80 -1.18 -30.98
C PHE A 9 -16.90 0.01 -30.61
N PRO A 10 -15.92 -0.18 -29.72
CA PRO A 10 -15.05 0.88 -29.26
C PRO A 10 -13.95 1.24 -30.28
N MET A 11 -13.53 2.51 -30.27
CA MET A 11 -12.38 2.99 -31.02
C MET A 11 -11.05 2.46 -30.45
N LYS A 12 -10.08 2.17 -31.31
CA LYS A 12 -8.71 1.81 -30.93
C LYS A 12 -7.68 2.73 -31.58
N GLN A 13 -6.81 3.31 -30.75
CA GLN A 13 -5.68 4.11 -31.21
C GLN A 13 -4.72 3.28 -32.09
N GLY A 14 -4.24 3.87 -33.17
CA GLY A 14 -3.32 3.23 -34.12
C GLY A 14 -4.00 2.46 -35.25
N VAL A 15 -5.33 2.42 -35.31
CA VAL A 15 -6.09 1.86 -36.44
C VAL A 15 -6.57 3.02 -37.31
N LEU A 16 -5.82 3.34 -38.35
CA LEU A 16 -6.01 4.53 -39.19
C LEU A 16 -7.13 4.36 -40.24
N THR A 17 -8.31 3.93 -39.81
CA THR A 17 -9.47 3.77 -40.70
C THR A 17 -10.70 4.49 -40.14
N PRO A 18 -11.57 5.04 -41.01
CA PRO A 18 -12.90 5.53 -40.61
C PRO A 18 -13.92 4.41 -40.47
N GLY A 19 -13.58 3.17 -40.80
CA GLY A 19 -14.46 2.01 -40.64
C GLY A 19 -14.10 1.16 -39.43
N ARG A 20 -14.59 -0.08 -39.45
CA ARG A 20 -14.22 -1.14 -38.50
C ARG A 20 -13.26 -2.13 -39.13
N VAL A 21 -12.40 -2.71 -38.30
CA VAL A 21 -11.44 -3.75 -38.70
C VAL A 21 -11.50 -4.90 -37.69
N ARG A 22 -11.33 -6.15 -38.18
CA ARG A 22 -11.25 -7.34 -37.32
C ARG A 22 -9.81 -7.64 -36.93
N LEU A 23 -9.45 -7.25 -35.70
CA LEU A 23 -8.10 -7.42 -35.16
C LEU A 23 -8.03 -8.58 -34.18
N LEU A 24 -6.89 -9.28 -34.17
CA LEU A 24 -6.56 -10.23 -33.12
C LEU A 24 -6.09 -9.46 -31.88
N LEU A 25 -6.86 -9.52 -30.80
CA LEU A 25 -6.57 -8.81 -29.55
C LEU A 25 -6.02 -9.77 -28.50
N HIS A 26 -5.11 -9.30 -27.66
CA HIS A 26 -4.53 -10.07 -26.55
C HIS A 26 -4.94 -9.48 -25.20
N ARG A 27 -4.95 -10.30 -24.15
CA ARG A 27 -5.17 -9.78 -22.80
C ARG A 27 -4.03 -8.83 -22.42
N GLY A 28 -4.37 -7.72 -21.76
CA GLY A 28 -3.38 -6.87 -21.13
C GLY A 28 -2.74 -7.45 -19.90
N LYS A 29 -1.41 -7.33 -19.80
CA LYS A 29 -0.72 -7.47 -18.53
C LYS A 29 -1.07 -6.22 -17.71
N THR A 30 -1.72 -6.42 -16.57
CA THR A 30 -2.11 -5.36 -15.62
C THR A 30 -0.92 -4.69 -14.92
N SER A 31 0.32 -5.06 -15.26
CA SER A 31 1.54 -4.55 -14.65
C SER A 31 2.12 -3.41 -15.47
N THR A 32 1.65 -2.19 -15.22
CA THR A 32 2.38 -0.97 -15.54
C THR A 32 3.60 -0.87 -14.64
N VAL A 33 4.72 -1.45 -15.09
CA VAL A 33 6.05 -1.08 -14.64
C VAL A 33 6.99 -1.22 -15.86
N HIS A 34 7.32 -0.08 -16.46
CA HIS A 34 8.34 0.16 -17.48
C HIS A 34 8.20 -0.59 -18.82
N SER A 35 7.70 0.11 -19.85
CA SER A 35 7.84 -0.24 -21.26
C SER A 35 8.52 0.90 -22.04
N GLU A 36 9.60 1.44 -21.50
CA GLU A 36 10.39 2.50 -22.17
C GLU A 36 11.73 1.99 -22.72
N ILE A 37 12.08 0.70 -22.53
CA ILE A 37 13.41 0.16 -22.91
C ILE A 37 13.36 -0.89 -24.04
N SER A 38 12.18 -1.38 -24.42
CA SER A 38 12.04 -2.21 -25.63
C SER A 38 11.00 -1.58 -26.54
N GLY A 39 11.34 -1.29 -27.80
CA GLY A 39 10.43 -0.78 -28.84
C GLY A 39 9.23 -1.69 -29.16
N ASN A 40 8.97 -2.71 -28.33
CA ASN A 40 7.84 -3.60 -28.42
C ASN A 40 6.82 -3.24 -27.33
N ASN A 41 5.68 -2.68 -27.75
CA ASN A 41 4.54 -2.32 -26.91
C ASN A 41 3.76 -3.54 -26.35
N ASP A 42 4.41 -4.69 -26.17
CA ASP A 42 3.78 -5.96 -25.75
C ASP A 42 3.34 -5.98 -24.27
N GLY A 43 3.64 -4.91 -23.53
CA GLY A 43 3.30 -4.74 -22.11
C GLY A 43 1.98 -4.00 -21.85
N ILE A 44 1.51 -3.19 -22.80
CA ILE A 44 0.27 -2.43 -22.66
C ILE A 44 -0.86 -3.29 -23.21
N GLY A 45 -1.81 -3.66 -22.37
CA GLY A 45 -2.94 -4.45 -22.84
C GLY A 45 -3.66 -3.84 -24.02
N THR A 46 -3.95 -4.66 -25.04
CA THR A 46 -4.71 -4.13 -26.17
C THR A 46 -6.04 -3.59 -25.65
N PRO A 47 -6.33 -2.29 -25.88
CA PRO A 47 -7.64 -1.75 -25.57
C PRO A 47 -8.70 -2.53 -26.35
N CYS A 48 -9.95 -2.44 -25.90
CA CYS A 48 -11.10 -3.13 -26.50
C CYS A 48 -11.18 -4.65 -26.19
N PHE A 49 -10.21 -5.22 -25.45
CA PHE A 49 -10.29 -6.58 -24.92
C PHE A 49 -9.73 -6.70 -23.50
N ARG A 50 -10.62 -6.80 -22.50
CA ARG A 50 -10.22 -6.89 -21.08
C ARG A 50 -9.71 -8.28 -20.69
N GLY A 51 -10.22 -9.33 -21.32
CA GLY A 51 -9.74 -10.71 -21.11
C GLY A 51 -9.80 -11.24 -19.67
N TYR A 52 -10.55 -10.60 -18.76
CA TYR A 52 -10.76 -11.12 -17.41
C TYR A 52 -11.70 -12.34 -17.44
N GLY A 53 -11.40 -13.40 -16.67
CA GLY A 53 -12.18 -14.65 -16.64
C GLY A 53 -11.90 -15.61 -17.81
N ARG A 54 -10.73 -15.48 -18.46
CA ARG A 54 -10.32 -16.22 -19.66
C ARG A 54 -8.95 -16.89 -19.45
N ARG A 55 -8.58 -17.83 -20.31
CA ARG A 55 -7.32 -18.59 -20.18
C ARG A 55 -6.12 -17.65 -20.32
N ASN A 56 -5.03 -17.93 -19.60
CA ASN A 56 -3.80 -17.18 -19.77
C ASN A 56 -3.26 -17.39 -21.20
N GLY A 57 -2.83 -16.31 -21.85
CA GLY A 57 -2.38 -16.35 -23.25
C GLY A 57 -3.50 -16.33 -24.30
N GLU A 58 -4.78 -16.32 -23.91
CA GLU A 58 -5.90 -16.27 -24.86
C GLU A 58 -5.86 -14.98 -25.71
N ARG A 59 -5.97 -15.18 -27.03
CA ARG A 59 -6.12 -14.12 -28.02
C ARG A 59 -7.46 -14.30 -28.72
N ARG A 60 -8.16 -13.19 -29.00
CA ARG A 60 -9.49 -13.24 -29.64
C ARG A 60 -9.60 -12.22 -30.75
N ARG A 61 -10.05 -12.68 -31.93
CA ARG A 61 -10.33 -11.79 -33.06
C ARG A 61 -11.66 -11.09 -32.84
N LYS A 62 -11.64 -9.76 -32.80
CA LYS A 62 -12.83 -8.91 -32.58
C LYS A 62 -12.86 -7.75 -33.56
N SER A 63 -14.07 -7.32 -33.93
CA SER A 63 -14.27 -6.07 -34.65
C SER A 63 -14.01 -4.89 -33.74
N VAL A 64 -13.28 -3.90 -34.23
CA VAL A 64 -12.89 -2.69 -33.51
C VAL A 64 -13.02 -1.51 -34.46
N ARG A 65 -13.49 -0.37 -33.97
CA ARG A 65 -13.60 0.86 -34.75
C ARG A 65 -12.23 1.54 -34.83
N GLY A 66 -11.88 2.07 -35.99
CA GLY A 66 -10.65 2.86 -36.15
C GLY A 66 -10.66 4.18 -35.36
N CYS A 67 -9.52 4.87 -35.35
CA CYS A 67 -9.35 6.09 -34.55
C CYS A 67 -9.80 7.39 -35.26
N ILE A 68 -10.06 7.34 -36.56
CA ILE A 68 -10.54 8.50 -37.34
C ILE A 68 -12.01 8.74 -37.01
N VAL A 69 -12.37 9.98 -36.70
CA VAL A 69 -13.74 10.39 -36.35
C VAL A 69 -14.61 10.46 -37.62
N SER A 70 -15.83 9.92 -37.55
CA SER A 70 -16.83 10.01 -38.62
C SER A 70 -18.25 10.00 -38.05
N GLN A 71 -19.26 10.19 -38.91
CA GLN A 71 -20.67 10.35 -38.55
C GLN A 71 -21.36 9.05 -38.03
N ASP A 72 -20.70 7.91 -38.18
CA ASP A 72 -21.16 6.60 -37.70
C ASP A 72 -20.96 6.40 -36.19
N LEU A 73 -20.31 7.36 -35.52
CA LEU A 73 -20.11 7.36 -34.08
C LEU A 73 -21.42 7.67 -33.34
N SER A 74 -21.63 7.01 -32.20
CA SER A 74 -22.75 7.29 -31.30
C SER A 74 -22.32 8.17 -30.13
N VAL A 75 -21.14 7.90 -29.56
CA VAL A 75 -20.62 8.65 -28.42
C VAL A 75 -19.13 8.90 -28.61
N LEU A 76 -18.72 10.14 -28.38
CA LEU A 76 -17.32 10.55 -28.27
C LEU A 76 -17.02 10.96 -26.82
N ASN A 77 -16.02 10.32 -26.21
CA ASN A 77 -15.54 10.71 -24.89
C ASN A 77 -14.47 11.79 -25.03
N LEU A 78 -14.79 12.99 -24.55
CA LEU A 78 -13.89 14.14 -24.56
C LEU A 78 -13.34 14.37 -23.15
N VAL A 79 -12.13 14.93 -23.06
CA VAL A 79 -11.53 15.39 -21.80
C VAL A 79 -11.05 16.81 -21.96
N ILE A 80 -11.45 17.66 -21.02
CA ILE A 80 -11.07 19.06 -20.95
C ILE A 80 -9.63 19.14 -20.46
N VAL A 81 -8.74 19.75 -21.25
CA VAL A 81 -7.33 19.97 -20.88
C VAL A 81 -7.13 21.35 -20.26
N LYS A 82 -7.81 22.37 -20.78
CA LYS A 82 -7.82 23.74 -20.25
C LYS A 82 -9.27 24.22 -20.17
N LYS A 83 -9.61 24.93 -19.08
CA LYS A 83 -10.90 25.59 -18.92
C LYS A 83 -10.94 26.83 -19.82
N GLY A 84 -12.10 27.11 -20.43
CA GLY A 84 -12.35 28.37 -21.14
C GLY A 84 -12.76 29.49 -20.18
N GLU A 85 -13.17 30.63 -20.72
CA GLU A 85 -13.64 31.77 -19.93
C GLU A 85 -14.96 31.46 -19.20
N ASN A 86 -15.90 30.82 -19.89
CA ASN A 86 -17.21 30.48 -19.35
C ASN A 86 -17.23 29.12 -18.64
N ASP A 87 -18.00 29.06 -17.55
CA ASP A 87 -18.29 27.82 -16.83
C ASP A 87 -19.36 26.97 -17.52
N LEU A 88 -19.16 25.65 -17.47
CA LEU A 88 -20.10 24.66 -18.00
C LEU A 88 -20.89 24.04 -16.83
N PRO A 89 -22.24 24.17 -16.82
CA PRO A 89 -23.07 23.68 -15.74
C PRO A 89 -22.91 22.15 -15.60
N GLY A 90 -22.78 21.68 -14.36
CA GLY A 90 -22.65 20.24 -14.05
C GLY A 90 -21.29 19.61 -14.34
N LEU A 91 -20.34 20.34 -14.94
CA LEU A 91 -18.98 19.85 -15.18
C LEU A 91 -17.92 20.66 -14.43
N THR A 92 -17.83 21.96 -14.68
CA THR A 92 -16.82 22.83 -14.05
C THR A 92 -17.32 23.45 -12.76
N ASP A 93 -18.63 23.58 -12.61
CA ASP A 93 -19.30 24.16 -11.44
C ASP A 93 -19.24 23.24 -10.19
N THR A 94 -19.26 21.92 -10.39
CA THR A 94 -19.28 20.97 -9.26
C THR A 94 -17.91 20.37 -8.97
N GLU A 95 -17.37 20.64 -7.78
CA GLU A 95 -16.11 20.04 -7.34
C GLU A 95 -16.34 18.67 -6.67
N LYS A 96 -15.93 17.60 -7.35
CA LYS A 96 -16.03 16.24 -6.81
C LYS A 96 -14.79 15.88 -5.97
N PRO A 97 -14.93 15.62 -4.65
CA PRO A 97 -13.79 15.26 -3.82
C PRO A 97 -13.19 13.89 -4.21
N ARG A 98 -11.89 13.72 -3.97
CA ARG A 98 -11.19 12.46 -4.26
C ARG A 98 -11.65 11.37 -3.30
N MET A 99 -12.09 10.23 -3.86
CA MET A 99 -12.65 9.12 -3.08
C MET A 99 -11.65 8.43 -2.15
N ARG A 100 -10.36 8.39 -2.49
CA ARG A 100 -9.33 7.67 -1.72
C ARG A 100 -8.01 8.43 -1.74
N GLY A 101 -7.37 8.50 -0.57
CA GLY A 101 -6.02 8.99 -0.43
C GLY A 101 -4.93 7.97 -0.76
N PRO A 102 -3.65 8.39 -0.80
CA PRO A 102 -2.52 7.50 -1.05
C PRO A 102 -2.31 6.46 0.07
N LYS A 103 -2.05 5.20 -0.30
CA LYS A 103 -1.75 4.10 0.66
C LYS A 103 -0.26 3.90 0.96
N ARG A 104 0.62 4.31 0.04
CA ARG A 104 2.08 4.06 0.12
C ARG A 104 2.75 5.22 0.85
N ALA A 105 3.64 4.95 1.81
CA ALA A 105 4.32 5.97 2.60
C ALA A 105 4.97 7.07 1.75
N SER A 106 5.69 6.70 0.69
CA SER A 106 6.33 7.67 -0.22
C SER A 106 5.35 8.56 -0.98
N LYS A 107 4.13 8.09 -1.26
CA LYS A 107 3.10 8.90 -1.92
C LYS A 107 2.38 9.82 -0.94
N ILE A 108 2.30 9.43 0.34
CA ILE A 108 1.77 10.29 1.41
C ILE A 108 2.71 11.47 1.63
N ARG A 109 4.02 11.22 1.74
CA ARG A 109 5.02 12.30 1.89
C ARG A 109 4.95 13.33 0.76
N LYS A 110 4.84 12.88 -0.49
CA LYS A 110 4.70 13.77 -1.66
C LYS A 110 3.42 14.60 -1.67
N LEU A 111 2.32 14.07 -1.12
CA LEU A 111 1.04 14.77 -1.15
C LEU A 111 0.97 15.90 -0.13
N PHE A 112 1.61 15.69 1.02
CA PHE A 112 1.64 16.65 2.13
C PHE A 112 2.97 17.40 2.24
N ASN A 113 3.85 17.28 1.25
CA ASN A 113 5.20 17.87 1.23
C ASN A 113 6.01 17.61 2.52
N LEU A 114 5.89 16.41 3.09
CA LEU A 114 6.56 16.04 4.34
C LEU A 114 8.04 15.69 4.09
N SER A 115 8.86 15.97 5.09
CA SER A 115 10.25 15.49 5.15
C SER A 115 10.28 13.97 5.36
N LYS A 116 11.47 13.36 5.43
CA LYS A 116 11.61 11.90 5.67
C LYS A 116 11.50 11.56 7.15
N GLU A 117 11.78 12.53 8.00
CA GLU A 117 11.83 12.48 9.45
C GLU A 117 10.40 12.43 10.02
N ASP A 118 9.45 13.09 9.33
CA ASP A 118 8.05 13.16 9.74
C ASP A 118 7.34 11.80 9.71
N ASP A 119 6.49 11.56 10.69
CA ASP A 119 5.64 10.36 10.75
C ASP A 119 4.39 10.51 9.88
N VAL A 120 4.33 9.69 8.83
CA VAL A 120 3.22 9.64 7.87
C VAL A 120 1.91 9.14 8.47
N ARG A 121 1.91 8.47 9.63
CA ARG A 121 0.70 7.86 10.22
C ARG A 121 -0.38 8.87 10.57
N LYS A 122 0.02 10.08 10.97
CA LYS A 122 -0.89 11.16 11.37
C LYS A 122 -1.73 11.66 10.18
N TYR A 123 -1.12 11.73 9.00
CA TYR A 123 -1.69 12.35 7.79
C TYR A 123 -2.57 11.44 6.93
N VAL A 124 -2.62 10.13 7.21
CA VAL A 124 -3.47 9.20 6.45
C VAL A 124 -4.95 9.38 6.72
N ASN A 125 -5.28 10.07 7.82
CA ASN A 125 -6.64 10.23 8.29
C ASN A 125 -7.45 11.32 7.55
N THR A 126 -6.79 12.16 6.74
CA THR A 126 -7.41 13.32 6.08
C THR A 126 -8.36 12.94 4.93
N TYR A 127 -8.19 11.77 4.31
CA TYR A 127 -9.04 11.31 3.19
C TYR A 127 -10.03 10.20 3.59
N ARG A 128 -10.50 10.21 4.84
CA ARG A 128 -11.47 9.21 5.32
C ARG A 128 -12.85 9.47 4.72
N ARG A 129 -13.54 8.38 4.36
CA ARG A 129 -14.95 8.41 3.97
C ARG A 129 -15.78 8.33 5.26
N THR A 130 -16.73 9.24 5.44
CA THR A 130 -17.83 9.05 6.39
C THR A 130 -18.71 7.91 5.84
N PHE A 131 -18.92 6.87 6.66
CA PHE A 131 -19.76 5.75 6.26
C PHE A 131 -21.16 5.97 6.83
N THR A 132 -22.17 5.88 5.98
CA THR A 132 -23.55 5.60 6.42
C THR A 132 -23.70 4.09 6.54
N THR A 133 -24.19 3.60 7.68
CA THR A 133 -24.60 2.19 7.80
C THR A 133 -25.88 1.96 7.00
N LYS A 134 -26.23 0.69 6.72
CA LYS A 134 -27.50 0.33 6.05
C LYS A 134 -28.75 0.91 6.73
N SER A 135 -28.64 1.32 8.00
CA SER A 135 -29.68 1.97 8.81
C SER A 135 -29.74 3.50 8.68
N GLY A 136 -29.10 4.10 7.68
CA GLY A 136 -29.18 5.54 7.42
C GLY A 136 -28.39 6.45 8.39
N LYS A 137 -27.70 5.88 9.39
CA LYS A 137 -26.93 6.66 10.38
C LYS A 137 -25.62 7.17 9.77
N ALA A 138 -25.43 8.49 9.72
CA ALA A 138 -24.20 9.13 9.25
C ALA A 138 -23.15 9.22 10.38
N VAL A 139 -22.01 8.56 10.20
CA VAL A 139 -20.89 8.65 11.15
C VAL A 139 -19.88 9.69 10.65
N LEU A 140 -19.86 10.86 11.29
CA LEU A 140 -18.84 11.89 11.07
C LEU A 140 -17.49 11.45 11.63
N SER A 141 -16.43 11.55 10.82
CA SER A 141 -15.05 11.55 11.32
C SER A 141 -14.53 12.99 11.30
N SER A 142 -14.90 13.73 12.34
CA SER A 142 -14.36 15.02 12.76
C SER A 142 -14.56 16.21 11.82
N SER A 143 -14.99 17.31 12.44
CA SER A 143 -15.17 18.65 11.93
C SER A 143 -13.88 19.20 11.32
N THR A 144 -14.02 19.94 10.23
CA THR A 144 -13.06 20.94 9.76
C THR A 144 -12.76 21.90 10.92
N LEU A 145 -11.58 21.79 11.52
CA LEU A 145 -10.91 22.92 12.16
C LEU A 145 -9.83 23.35 11.17
N ILE A 146 -10.11 24.44 10.45
CA ILE A 146 -9.08 25.19 9.75
C ILE A 146 -8.18 25.75 10.85
N PHE A 147 -6.99 25.18 11.02
CA PHE A 147 -5.92 25.89 11.71
C PHE A 147 -5.45 26.98 10.74
N ASN A 148 -5.87 28.22 10.97
CA ASN A 148 -5.14 29.36 10.44
C ASN A 148 -3.75 29.33 11.07
N ILE A 149 -2.76 29.25 10.20
CA ILE A 149 -1.36 29.46 10.51
C ILE A 149 -1.21 30.97 10.60
N ASP A 150 -1.53 31.54 11.76
CA ASP A 150 -0.98 32.82 12.19
C ASP A 150 -0.90 32.77 13.72
N GLY A 151 0.33 32.70 14.20
CA GLY A 151 0.61 32.73 15.62
C GLY A 151 0.15 34.05 16.21
N ASN A 152 -0.82 34.01 17.12
CA ASN A 152 -0.78 34.86 18.30
C ASN A 152 -1.59 34.21 19.43
N LYS A 153 -0.89 34.01 20.56
CA LYS A 153 -1.51 33.69 21.85
C LYS A 153 -2.30 34.92 22.30
N MET A 154 -3.52 34.72 22.79
CA MET A 154 -4.21 35.69 23.64
C MET A 154 -4.71 34.95 24.88
N TYR A 155 -4.05 35.26 25.98
CA TYR A 155 -4.58 35.15 27.34
C TYR A 155 -5.58 36.29 27.52
N GLU A 156 -6.78 36.01 28.01
CA GLU A 156 -7.61 37.02 28.68
C GLU A 156 -8.09 36.45 30.02
N THR A 157 -7.33 36.81 31.03
CA THR A 157 -7.72 36.90 32.43
C THR A 157 -8.68 38.07 32.61
N TRP A 158 -9.87 37.82 33.18
CA TRP A 158 -10.63 38.85 33.89
C TRP A 158 -10.36 38.72 35.39
N PHE A 159 -10.00 39.85 35.99
CA PHE A 159 -9.48 40.05 37.34
C PHE A 159 -10.59 40.21 38.40
N PHE A 160 -10.22 39.89 39.67
CA PHE A 160 -10.66 40.49 40.95
C PHE A 160 -12.10 40.23 41.43
N THR A 161 -12.45 39.93 42.70
CA THR A 161 -11.79 39.89 44.02
C THR A 161 -12.61 39.05 45.01
N ASP A 162 -11.92 38.50 46.03
CA ASP A 162 -12.28 38.36 47.45
C ASP A 162 -13.74 38.12 47.88
N LEU A 163 -13.96 37.05 48.65
CA LEU A 163 -14.27 37.11 50.10
C LEU A 163 -14.70 35.73 50.64
N THR A 164 -13.91 35.25 51.61
CA THR A 164 -14.32 34.49 52.82
C THR A 164 -15.23 33.25 52.69
N HIS A 165 -14.66 32.09 53.05
CA HIS A 165 -15.35 30.95 53.71
C HIS A 165 -16.20 31.46 54.91
N PRO A 166 -17.26 30.77 55.43
CA PRO A 166 -17.24 29.33 55.73
C PRO A 166 -18.61 28.56 55.81
N HIS A 167 -18.48 27.27 56.15
CA HIS A 167 -19.42 26.37 56.83
C HIS A 167 -20.43 25.48 56.07
N GLN A 168 -20.22 24.20 56.35
CA GLN A 168 -21.09 23.03 56.27
C GLN A 168 -22.46 23.23 56.94
N ILE A 169 -23.47 22.47 56.49
CA ILE A 169 -24.53 21.76 57.25
C ILE A 169 -25.21 20.85 56.20
N ALA A 170 -24.93 19.55 56.16
CA ALA A 170 -25.55 18.47 56.93
C ALA A 170 -27.08 18.31 56.69
N ASN A 171 -27.42 17.17 56.06
CA ASN A 171 -28.58 16.29 56.26
C ASN A 171 -29.83 16.87 56.93
N LEU A 172 -31.01 16.71 56.31
CA LEU A 172 -32.14 15.95 56.87
C LEU A 172 -33.41 16.07 56.00
N LEU A 173 -34.14 14.95 55.94
CA LEU A 173 -35.57 14.80 55.59
C LEU A 173 -35.87 14.93 54.09
N GLY A 174 -36.36 13.91 53.38
CA GLY A 174 -37.39 12.99 53.82
C GLY A 174 -38.70 13.36 53.12
N GLY A 175 -38.98 12.71 52.01
CA GLY A 175 -40.35 12.35 51.62
C GLY A 175 -41.28 13.43 51.04
N VAL A 176 -41.93 12.99 49.96
CA VAL A 176 -43.30 13.32 49.54
C VAL A 176 -43.52 14.55 48.65
N LYS A 177 -43.79 14.18 47.40
CA LYS A 177 -44.43 14.90 46.29
C LYS A 177 -45.56 15.84 46.74
N LYS A 178 -45.58 17.05 46.18
CA LYS A 178 -46.83 17.75 45.83
C LYS A 178 -46.65 18.54 44.54
N ALA A 179 -47.45 18.16 43.56
CA ALA A 179 -47.70 18.93 42.35
C ALA A 179 -48.43 20.22 42.72
N PHE A 180 -48.04 21.33 42.11
CA PHE A 180 -48.95 22.45 41.89
C PHE A 180 -48.83 22.89 40.43
N LEU A 181 -50.01 22.88 39.79
CA LEU A 181 -50.27 23.41 38.46
C LEU A 181 -49.93 24.90 38.41
N ILE A 182 -49.30 25.33 37.33
CA ILE A 182 -49.72 26.57 36.67
C ILE A 182 -50.03 26.22 35.23
N SER A 183 -51.33 26.27 34.94
CA SER A 183 -51.95 26.25 33.62
C SER A 183 -51.72 27.60 32.92
N PHE A 184 -51.24 27.59 31.68
CA PHE A 184 -51.78 28.43 30.60
C PHE A 184 -51.34 27.83 29.25
N SER A 185 -52.33 27.58 28.40
CA SER A 185 -52.26 27.11 27.01
C SER A 185 -53.05 28.14 26.18
N PRO A 186 -53.08 28.15 24.83
CA PRO A 186 -52.23 27.55 23.79
C PRO A 186 -51.84 28.59 22.70
N ALA A 187 -51.21 28.09 21.62
CA ALA A 187 -51.27 28.60 20.24
C ALA A 187 -50.05 29.38 19.73
N TRP A 188 -49.03 28.62 19.27
CA TRP A 188 -48.56 28.71 17.88
C TRP A 188 -48.20 27.30 17.40
N ARG A 189 -48.93 26.86 16.37
CA ARG A 189 -48.75 25.58 15.66
C ARG A 189 -47.76 25.85 14.52
N MET A 190 -46.54 25.33 14.61
CA MET A 190 -45.72 25.03 13.43
C MET A 190 -45.32 23.56 13.47
N GLN A 191 -45.75 22.86 12.43
CA GLN A 191 -45.44 21.48 12.10
C GLN A 191 -44.10 21.46 11.37
N GLU A 192 -43.11 20.75 11.92
CA GLU A 192 -42.23 19.81 11.19
C GLU A 192 -41.39 19.03 12.22
N VAL A 193 -41.90 17.86 12.63
CA VAL A 193 -41.37 16.51 12.31
C VAL A 193 -39.84 16.42 12.27
N GLY A 194 -39.25 15.83 13.32
CA GLY A 194 -37.84 15.44 13.25
C GLY A 194 -37.18 15.07 14.57
N TYR A 195 -37.72 14.08 15.29
CA TYR A 195 -36.98 13.42 16.37
C TYR A 195 -35.66 12.84 15.81
N LEU A 196 -34.53 13.50 16.04
CA LEU A 196 -33.23 12.82 16.02
C LEU A 196 -32.94 12.30 17.43
N ARG A 197 -33.53 11.13 17.69
CA ARG A 197 -33.16 10.24 18.80
C ARG A 197 -31.66 9.95 18.69
N LEU A 198 -30.87 10.46 19.64
CA LEU A 198 -29.45 10.17 19.78
C LEU A 198 -29.27 8.76 20.33
N ASP A 199 -29.34 7.76 19.46
CA ASP A 199 -29.03 6.38 19.82
C ASP A 199 -27.51 6.18 19.93
N HIS A 200 -27.07 5.68 21.07
CA HIS A 200 -25.69 5.30 21.38
C HIS A 200 -25.08 4.36 20.33
N GLY A 201 -24.22 4.90 19.46
CA GLY A 201 -23.45 4.14 18.46
C GLY A 201 -21.99 4.59 18.42
N LYS A 202 -21.06 3.70 18.77
CA LYS A 202 -19.62 4.01 18.78
C LYS A 202 -19.15 4.40 17.38
N LYS A 203 -18.56 5.58 17.23
CA LYS A 203 -17.99 6.06 15.96
C LYS A 203 -16.75 5.23 15.61
N VAL A 204 -16.86 4.33 14.62
CA VAL A 204 -15.73 3.49 14.18
C VAL A 204 -15.04 4.12 12.98
N SER A 205 -13.72 4.28 13.09
CA SER A 205 -12.90 4.90 12.07
C SER A 205 -12.09 3.83 11.32
N LYS A 206 -12.12 3.83 9.97
CA LYS A 206 -11.32 2.91 9.13
C LYS A 206 -10.17 3.65 8.46
N ALA A 207 -8.96 3.08 8.52
CA ALA A 207 -7.77 3.60 7.85
C ALA A 207 -7.05 2.49 7.06
N PRO A 208 -6.44 2.79 5.90
CA PRO A 208 -5.65 1.82 5.17
C PRO A 208 -4.35 1.51 5.91
N LYS A 209 -3.97 0.23 5.95
CA LYS A 209 -2.61 -0.16 6.34
C LYS A 209 -1.61 0.47 5.38
N ILE A 210 -0.74 1.34 5.92
CA ILE A 210 0.28 2.04 5.14
C ILE A 210 1.28 1.03 4.59
N GLN A 211 1.46 1.05 3.28
CA GLN A 211 2.41 0.17 2.60
C GLN A 211 3.79 0.85 2.50
N ARG A 212 4.85 0.06 2.59
CA ARG A 212 6.26 0.51 2.51
C ARG A 212 6.66 1.49 3.62
N LEU A 213 5.97 1.45 4.76
CA LEU A 213 6.45 2.09 5.98
C LEU A 213 7.58 1.25 6.57
N VAL A 214 8.67 1.90 6.99
CA VAL A 214 9.75 1.23 7.72
C VAL A 214 9.24 0.95 9.14
N THR A 215 9.21 -0.32 9.53
CA THR A 215 8.80 -0.75 10.87
C THR A 215 9.91 -1.56 11.55
N PRO A 216 9.95 -1.62 12.89
CA PRO A 216 10.96 -2.42 13.60
C PRO A 216 10.99 -3.89 13.12
N LEU A 217 9.84 -4.48 12.82
CA LEU A 217 9.74 -5.83 12.25
C LEU A 217 10.43 -5.96 10.88
N THR A 218 10.29 -4.96 10.00
CA THR A 218 10.99 -4.98 8.70
C THR A 218 12.50 -4.86 8.86
N LEU A 219 12.97 -4.06 9.82
CA LEU A 219 14.39 -3.91 10.13
C LEU A 219 14.96 -5.21 10.73
N GLN A 220 14.23 -5.84 11.65
CA GLN A 220 14.60 -7.13 12.24
C GLN A 220 14.74 -8.22 11.17
N ARG A 221 13.77 -8.36 10.25
CA ARG A 221 13.85 -9.32 9.15
C ARG A 221 15.03 -9.05 8.21
N LYS A 222 15.36 -7.77 7.98
CA LYS A 222 16.55 -7.38 7.19
C LYS A 222 17.84 -7.77 7.90
N ARG A 223 17.95 -7.51 9.22
CA ARG A 223 19.09 -7.90 10.05
C ARG A 223 19.27 -9.42 10.09
N ALA A 224 18.19 -10.18 10.29
CA ALA A 224 18.18 -11.64 10.29
C ALA A 224 18.73 -12.22 8.96
N ARG A 225 18.24 -11.73 7.81
CA ARG A 225 18.75 -12.17 6.50
C ARG A 225 20.26 -11.95 6.33
N ILE A 226 20.77 -10.82 6.83
CA ILE A 226 22.20 -10.51 6.77
C ILE A 226 22.98 -11.44 7.69
N ALA A 227 22.47 -11.70 8.90
CA ALA A 227 23.06 -12.65 9.84
C ALA A 227 23.11 -14.06 9.27
N ASP A 228 22.03 -14.53 8.62
CA ASP A 228 21.97 -15.84 7.98
C ASP A 228 23.01 -15.98 6.86
N LYS A 229 23.20 -14.92 6.04
CA LYS A 229 24.26 -14.89 5.03
C LYS A 229 25.64 -15.04 5.68
N LYS A 230 25.92 -14.28 6.74
CA LYS A 230 27.19 -14.37 7.47
C LYS A 230 27.41 -15.76 8.07
N LYS A 231 26.36 -16.35 8.67
CA LYS A 231 26.40 -17.71 9.24
C LYS A 231 26.72 -18.76 8.18
N ARG A 232 26.12 -18.69 6.98
CA ARG A 232 26.42 -19.59 5.87
C ARG A 232 27.87 -19.48 5.42
N ILE A 233 28.39 -18.26 5.29
CA ILE A 233 29.79 -18.02 4.91
C ILE A 233 30.74 -18.59 5.98
N ALA A 234 30.47 -18.33 7.26
CA ALA A 234 31.27 -18.85 8.36
C ALA A 234 31.28 -20.39 8.39
N LYS A 235 30.12 -21.01 8.21
CA LYS A 235 29.96 -22.47 8.13
C LYS A 235 30.76 -23.06 6.96
N ALA A 236 30.63 -22.48 5.76
CA ALA A 236 31.40 -22.94 4.60
C ALA A 236 32.92 -22.80 4.82
N LYS A 237 33.36 -21.73 5.51
CA LYS A 237 34.78 -21.53 5.84
C LYS A 237 35.29 -22.55 6.85
N SER A 238 34.52 -22.88 7.89
CA SER A 238 34.90 -23.89 8.87
C SER A 238 34.96 -25.29 8.25
N GLU A 239 33.95 -25.66 7.46
CA GLU A 239 33.91 -26.94 6.74
C GLU A 239 35.08 -27.08 5.76
N ALA A 240 35.41 -26.01 5.02
CA ALA A 240 36.59 -26.01 4.16
C ALA A 240 37.89 -26.20 4.96
N ALA A 241 38.03 -25.52 6.11
CA ALA A 241 39.21 -25.66 6.95
C ALA A 241 39.35 -27.08 7.55
N GLU A 242 38.24 -27.69 7.96
CA GLU A 242 38.19 -29.08 8.44
C GLU A 242 38.58 -30.07 7.34
N TYR A 243 38.05 -29.88 6.13
CA TYR A 243 38.39 -30.71 4.97
C TYR A 243 39.89 -30.61 4.62
N GLN A 244 40.49 -29.42 4.67
CA GLN A 244 41.92 -29.24 4.43
C GLN A 244 42.78 -29.99 5.47
N LYS A 245 42.37 -30.01 6.74
CA LYS A 245 43.06 -30.80 7.78
C LYS A 245 43.01 -32.30 7.47
N LEU A 246 41.85 -32.79 7.04
CA LEU A 246 41.69 -34.20 6.64
C LEU A 246 42.52 -34.55 5.41
N LEU A 247 42.62 -33.66 4.42
CA LEU A 247 43.50 -33.87 3.28
C LEU A 247 44.97 -33.97 3.70
N ALA A 248 45.42 -33.10 4.61
CA ALA A 248 46.79 -33.11 5.11
C ALA A 248 47.14 -34.44 5.82
N THR A 249 46.23 -34.99 6.64
CA THR A 249 46.45 -36.29 7.30
C THR A 249 46.53 -37.42 6.29
N ARG A 250 45.62 -37.48 5.30
CA ARG A 250 45.65 -38.52 4.25
C ARG A 250 46.91 -38.47 3.38
N LEU A 251 47.39 -37.27 3.06
CA LEU A 251 48.66 -37.11 2.32
C LEU A 251 49.86 -37.55 3.16
N LYS A 252 49.85 -37.29 4.47
CA LYS A 252 50.89 -37.73 5.40
C LYS A 252 50.93 -39.26 5.53
N GLU A 253 49.79 -39.89 5.79
CA GLU A 253 49.65 -41.36 5.83
C GLU A 253 50.14 -42.01 4.52
N GLN A 254 49.81 -41.41 3.38
CA GLN A 254 50.27 -41.91 2.08
C GLN A 254 51.80 -41.79 1.92
N ARG A 255 52.40 -40.68 2.38
CA ARG A 255 53.86 -40.50 2.36
C ARG A 255 54.55 -41.53 3.26
N GLU A 256 54.03 -41.75 4.47
CA GLU A 256 54.56 -42.72 5.43
C GLU A 256 54.50 -44.15 4.87
N ARG A 257 53.35 -44.55 4.29
CA ARG A 257 53.19 -45.85 3.62
C ARG A 257 54.16 -46.03 2.43
N ARG A 258 54.41 -44.98 1.65
CA ARG A 258 55.42 -45.02 0.56
C ARG A 258 56.83 -45.16 1.13
N SER A 259 57.19 -44.44 2.20
CA SER A 259 58.51 -44.57 2.82
C SER A 259 58.75 -45.94 3.43
N GLU A 260 57.75 -46.55 4.07
CA GLU A 260 57.85 -47.90 4.64
C GLU A 260 58.06 -48.97 3.57
N SER A 261 57.32 -48.90 2.46
CA SER A 261 57.49 -49.85 1.35
C SER A 261 58.87 -49.72 0.69
N LEU A 262 59.38 -48.49 0.53
CA LEU A 262 60.76 -48.25 0.08
C LEU A 262 61.79 -48.78 1.08
N ALA A 263 61.60 -48.57 2.39
CA ALA A 263 62.49 -49.09 3.42
C ALA A 263 62.54 -50.63 3.42
N LYS A 264 61.39 -51.30 3.32
CA LYS A 264 61.30 -52.76 3.17
C LYS A 264 61.97 -53.26 1.88
N ARG A 265 61.89 -52.50 0.79
CA ARG A 265 62.56 -52.84 -0.47
C ARG A 265 64.09 -52.68 -0.34
N ARG A 266 64.54 -51.59 0.28
CA ARG A 266 65.97 -51.35 0.55
C ARG A 266 66.57 -52.43 1.46
N SER A 267 65.88 -52.81 2.54
CA SER A 267 66.36 -53.86 3.43
C SER A 267 66.48 -55.21 2.72
N LYS A 268 65.49 -55.59 1.89
CA LYS A 268 65.55 -56.80 1.05
C LYS A 268 66.72 -56.77 0.06
N LEU A 269 66.96 -55.65 -0.62
CA LEU A 269 68.10 -55.50 -1.53
C LEU A 269 69.44 -55.62 -0.78
N SER A 270 69.56 -54.99 0.39
CA SER A 270 70.78 -55.10 1.21
C SER A 270 71.02 -56.49 1.78
N ALA A 271 69.96 -57.27 2.02
CA ALA A 271 70.06 -58.67 2.45
C ALA A 271 70.47 -59.59 1.29
N ALA A 272 70.00 -59.31 0.07
CA ALA A 272 70.36 -60.04 -1.14
C ALA A 272 71.79 -59.75 -1.62
N SER A 273 72.35 -58.58 -1.28
CA SER A 273 73.71 -58.18 -1.66
C SER A 273 74.79 -58.52 -0.62
N LYS A 274 74.47 -59.24 0.46
CA LYS A 274 75.48 -59.74 1.40
C LYS A 274 76.20 -60.94 0.75
N PRO A 275 77.52 -60.89 0.52
CA PRO A 275 78.25 -62.07 0.07
C PRO A 275 78.21 -63.13 1.17
N SER A 276 77.89 -64.37 0.81
CA SER A 276 78.06 -65.53 1.69
C SER A 276 79.56 -65.72 1.93
N VAL A 277 80.07 -65.21 3.06
CA VAL A 277 81.39 -65.59 3.54
C VAL A 277 81.23 -66.97 4.17
N SER A 278 81.38 -68.01 3.35
CA SER A 278 81.58 -69.40 3.78
C SER A 278 83.06 -69.61 4.09
N ALA A 279 83.36 -69.87 5.36
CA ALA A 279 84.60 -70.50 5.81
C ALA A 279 84.42 -72.03 5.80
#